data_AF-A0A2V0QPN7-F1
#
_entry.id   AF-A0A2V0QPN7-F1
#
_cell.length_a   1.000
_cell.length_b   1.000
_cell.length_c   1.000
_cell.angle_alpha   90.00
_cell.angle_beta   90.00
_cell.angle_gamma   90.00
#
_symmetry.space_group_name_H-M   'P 1'
#
loop_
_entity.id
_entity.type
_entity.pdbx_description
1 polymer ?
#
loop_
_entity_poly.entity_id
_entity_poly.type
_entity_poly.pdbx_seq_one_letter_code
_entity_poly.pdbx_strand_id
1 'polypeptide(L)' 'MTFKLEFLPSALKEWKKLGHTVSDQFKKKLLERLELPRNAGDALHGMPDHYKI' A
#
# COMPACT_ATOMS: atom_id res chain seq x y z
N MET A 1 16.84 -0.11 1.14
CA MET A 1 16.26 0.00 2.49
C MET A 1 15.01 -0.87 2.49
N THR A 2 15.00 -1.97 3.23
CA THR A 2 13.89 -2.94 3.19
C THR A 2 12.84 -2.58 4.23
N PHE A 3 11.82 -1.85 3.82
CA PHE A 3 10.62 -1.69 4.64
C PHE A 3 9.88 -3.04 4.69
N LYS A 4 9.21 -3.30 5.81
CA LYS A 4 8.37 -4.50 5.98
C LYS A 4 6.92 -4.12 5.74
N LEU A 5 6.25 -4.88 4.89
CA LEU A 5 4.82 -4.72 4.67
C LEU A 5 4.05 -5.34 5.83
N GLU A 6 3.19 -4.56 6.46
CA GLU A 6 2.23 -5.03 7.46
C GLU A 6 0.85 -4.49 7.11
N PHE A 7 -0.16 -5.34 7.23
CA PHE A 7 -1.55 -4.95 7.03
C PHE A 7 -2.24 -4.79 8.38
N LEU A 8 -2.95 -3.67 8.56
CA LEU A 8 -3.90 -3.55 9.65
C LEU A 8 -4.97 -4.64 9.53
N PRO A 9 -5.52 -5.17 10.65
CA PRO A 9 -6.53 -6.23 10.61
C PRO A 9 -7.74 -5.88 9.73
N SER A 10 -8.18 -4.62 9.79
CA SER A 10 -9.26 -4.09 8.93
C SER A 10 -8.87 -4.08 7.45
N ALA A 11 -7.65 -3.66 7.12
CA ALA A 11 -7.15 -3.63 5.75
C ALA A 11 -6.95 -5.04 5.19
N LEU A 12 -6.50 -6.00 6.00
CA LEU A 12 -6.38 -7.40 5.59
C LEU A 12 -7.74 -8.03 5.29
N LYS A 13 -8.79 -7.66 6.05
CA LYS A 13 -10.16 -8.11 5.79
C LYS A 13 -10.66 -7.59 4.44
N GLU A 14 -10.41 -6.32 4.13
CA GLU A 14 -10.77 -5.73 2.83
C GLU A 14 -9.91 -6.33 1.69
N TRP A 15 -8.61 -6.54 1.92
CA TRP A 15 -7.72 -7.19 0.97
C TRP A 15 -8.22 -8.58 0.55
N LYS A 16 -8.67 -9.39 1.51
CA LYS A 16 -9.22 -10.73 1.24
C LYS A 16 -10.55 -10.71 0.49
N LYS A 17 -11.28 -9.59 0.50
CA LYS A 17 -12.50 -9.40 -0.30
C LYS A 17 -12.20 -8.96 -1.72
N LEU A 18 -10.98 -8.49 -2.01
CA LEU A 18 -10.59 -8.11 -3.38
C LEU A 18 -10.53 -9.36 -4.26
N GLY A 19 -11.02 -9.24 -5.49
CA GLY A 19 -10.84 -10.27 -6.51
C GLY A 19 -9.35 -10.44 -6.87
N HIS A 20 -8.99 -11.64 -7.34
CA HIS A 20 -7.60 -12.02 -7.66
C HIS A 20 -6.88 -10.99 -8.55
N THR A 21 -7.55 -10.49 -9.59
CA THR A 21 -6.98 -9.51 -10.52
C THR A 21 -6.61 -8.19 -9.83
N VAL A 22 -7.47 -7.71 -8.94
CA VAL A 22 -7.27 -6.43 -8.22
C VAL A 22 -6.20 -6.60 -7.15
N SER A 23 -6.20 -7.72 -6.43
CA SER A 23 -5.17 -8.05 -5.44
C SER A 23 -3.77 -8.11 -6.07
N ASP A 24 -3.63 -8.70 -7.27
CA ASP A 24 -2.34 -8.78 -7.95
C ASP A 24 -1.82 -7.40 -8.41
N GLN A 25 -2.70 -6.54 -8.92
CA GLN A 25 -2.36 -5.16 -9.28
C GLN A 25 -1.87 -4.36 -8.05
N PHE A 26 -2.59 -4.45 -6.93
CA PHE A 26 -2.16 -3.79 -5.70
C PHE A 26 -0.87 -4.39 -5.14
N LYS A 27 -0.67 -5.71 -5.26
CA LYS A 27 0.56 -6.37 -4.79
C LYS A 27 1.79 -5.84 -5.52
N LYS A 28 1.69 -5.62 -6.85
CA LYS A 28 2.76 -5.00 -7.64
C LYS A 28 3.09 -3.60 -7.14
N LYS A 29 2.07 -2.75 -7.00
CA LYS A 29 2.26 -1.40 -6.45
C LYS A 29 2.85 -1.42 -5.04
N LEU A 30 2.39 -2.31 -4.17
CA LEU A 30 2.92 -2.44 -2.81
C LEU A 30 4.41 -2.78 -2.82
N LEU A 31 4.85 -3.69 -3.70
CA LEU A 31 6.27 -4.02 -3.84
C LEU A 31 7.10 -2.79 -4.26
N GLU A 32 6.63 -2.02 -5.24
CA GLU A 32 7.29 -0.77 -5.66
C GLU A 32 7.39 0.24 -4.50
N ARG A 33 6.36 0.30 -3.64
CA ARG A 33 6.37 1.17 -2.44
C ARG A 33 7.26 0.65 -1.32
N LEU A 34 7.58 -0.64 -1.26
CA LEU A 34 8.57 -1.13 -0.30
C LEU A 34 9.99 -0.68 -0.64
N GLU A 35 10.26 -0.42 -1.93
CA GLU A 35 11.53 0.14 -2.39
C GLU A 35 11.60 1.65 -2.14
N LEU A 36 10.53 2.38 -2.47
CA LEU A 36 10.41 3.83 -2.26
C LEU A 36 9.06 4.22 -1.63
N PRO A 37 8.91 4.16 -0.30
CA PRO A 37 7.61 4.35 0.35
C PRO A 37 7.13 5.80 0.35
N ARG A 38 8.06 6.76 0.30
CA ARG A 38 7.76 8.19 0.39
C ARG A 38 7.65 8.81 -1.00
N ASN A 39 6.49 8.65 -1.64
CA ASN A 39 6.20 9.30 -2.91
C ASN A 39 5.43 10.61 -2.68
N ALA A 40 6.03 11.75 -2.98
CA ALA A 40 5.40 13.06 -2.80
C ALA A 40 4.10 13.22 -3.60
N GLY A 41 3.97 12.59 -4.77
CA GLY A 41 2.75 12.65 -5.60
C GLY A 41 1.55 11.92 -5.00
N ASP A 42 1.80 10.93 -4.14
CA ASP A 42 0.76 10.14 -3.49
C ASP A 42 0.49 10.58 -2.05
N ALA A 43 1.21 11.59 -1.55
CA ALA A 43 1.07 12.07 -0.18
C ALA A 43 -0.35 12.59 0.09
N LEU A 44 -0.94 12.15 1.19
CA LEU A 44 -2.24 12.65 1.63
C LEU A 44 -2.09 14.02 2.29
N HIS A 45 -2.90 14.98 1.83
CA HIS A 45 -2.88 16.33 2.38
C HIS A 45 -3.35 16.32 3.84
N GLY A 46 -2.55 16.91 4.74
CA GLY A 46 -2.84 16.96 6.17
C GLY A 46 -2.51 15.68 6.95
N MET A 47 -1.96 14.64 6.31
CA MET A 47 -1.54 13.40 6.98
C MET A 47 -0.07 13.09 6.69
N PRO A 48 0.86 13.36 7.63
CA PRO A 48 2.26 13.02 7.46
C PRO A 48 2.47 11.50 7.35
N ASP A 49 3.42 11.09 6.52
CA ASP A 49 3.78 9.69 6.22
C ASP A 49 2.63 8.80 5.70
N HIS A 50 1.53 9.40 5.21
CA HIS A 50 0.43 8.69 4.58
C HIS A 50 0.44 8.89 3.06
N TYR A 51 0.40 7.78 2.32
CA TYR A 51 0.51 7.77 0.87
C TYR A 51 -0.58 6.89 0.24
N LYS A 52 -1.10 7.31 -0.92
CA LYS A 52 -2.02 6.55 -1.74
C LYS A 52 -1.32 5.40 -2.48
N ILE A 53 -2.09 4.35 -2.78
CA ILE A 53 -1.70 3.18 -3.59
C ILE A 53 -2.80 2.94 -4.61
#